data_AF-A0A1N7K785-F1
#
_entry.id   AF-A0A1N7K785-F1
#
_cell.length_a   1.000
_cell.length_b   1.000
_cell.length_c   1.000
_cell.angle_alpha   90.00
_cell.angle_beta   90.00
_cell.angle_gamma   90.00
#
_symmetry.space_group_name_H-M   'P 1'
#
loop_
_entity.id
_entity.type
_entity.pdbx_description
1 polymer ?
#
loop_
_entity_poly.entity_id
_entity_poly.type
_entity_poly.pdbx_seq_one_letter_code
_entity_poly.pdbx_strand_id
1 'polypeptide(L)'
;MLTENVKNLFKFIDFLHSKIDYLLSKQNLINKTNELLEKRSSIRPRENYKSKIEYDKLQIQIAEQFDIVDAEIILPLKEKIKELNIADISTPIINLTAQSDLFELQRNFNEDDLHSIFEAKQKYLNFRNETNFDFYLQFFFFELDRTLNEFYEFFKDGDFNEFSKLQTNIVTVESLDEQGIAKAVTKLTSNSNNLHFETFPEFLNYFKTKFNDVEIDERHSEAKRLLEQRKLKLENSTFQSEIDEIKELSESAVKDFKHKLMLSFTNENYKTKYNGGLNPVIAISKLYFEYENLYNSAKNKSDIFRRSNDLNKEEKTLFSDVKSLPFQQIKETIGYFSIPENFDVNDDWATQKRKCEIHNQSIYRNYEENLANGKKRVSDLVSKMLLATNASKEISYYDLLERQFNQIKSIFSVALDSEIDKGCEIEGIVNLSIENKFKEMRKFHKKSLIDIDVYLKTLEGLRKRDIANENLTNLKLEQPKQNTITENNLYVIKTDRKYIAKENALAYIFDLYAKGEVIPVNVIDGGYNAMELKRIGSLRGFSRPDTFYRAVISVLKFDLNKIKDLQAISKDWLNAVEKLSNNWIKTQQYLKKQNLIEE
;
A
#
# COMPACT_ATOMS: atom_id res chain seq x y z
N MET A 1 -41.06 2.62 2.12
CA MET A 1 -41.66 3.74 2.90
C MET A 1 -40.59 4.36 3.78
N LEU A 2 -40.31 5.65 3.59
CA LEU A 2 -39.35 6.38 4.40
C LEU A 2 -39.75 6.46 5.88
N THR A 3 -38.89 5.96 6.78
CA THR A 3 -39.06 6.11 8.24
C THR A 3 -38.89 7.57 8.66
N GLU A 4 -39.30 7.90 9.89
CA GLU A 4 -39.15 9.26 10.39
C GLU A 4 -37.69 9.69 10.50
N ASN A 5 -36.77 8.77 10.86
CA ASN A 5 -35.35 9.09 10.94
C ASN A 5 -34.76 9.40 9.55
N VAL A 6 -35.13 8.64 8.51
CA VAL A 6 -34.69 8.93 7.14
C VAL A 6 -35.28 10.25 6.65
N LYS A 7 -36.56 10.51 6.91
CA LYS A 7 -37.19 11.81 6.57
C LYS A 7 -36.48 12.97 7.26
N ASN A 8 -36.11 12.81 8.53
CA ASN A 8 -35.37 13.82 9.26
C ASN A 8 -33.96 14.05 8.69
N LEU A 9 -33.27 12.98 8.29
CA LEU A 9 -32.00 13.09 7.58
C LEU A 9 -32.15 13.86 6.26
N PHE A 10 -33.18 13.57 5.46
CA PHE A 10 -33.41 14.28 4.20
C PHE A 10 -33.76 15.75 4.43
N LYS A 11 -34.58 16.07 5.45
CA LYS A 11 -34.83 17.46 5.88
C LYS A 11 -33.56 18.18 6.33
N PHE A 12 -32.63 17.46 6.96
CA PHE A 12 -31.34 18.03 7.34
C PHE A 12 -30.48 18.32 6.11
N ILE A 13 -30.46 17.42 5.12
CA ILE A 13 -29.79 17.65 3.84
C ILE A 13 -30.41 18.85 3.10
N ASP A 14 -31.74 18.98 3.09
CA ASP A 14 -32.42 20.16 2.53
C ASP A 14 -31.97 21.44 3.22
N PHE A 15 -31.87 21.41 4.55
CA PHE A 15 -31.37 22.53 5.31
C PHE A 15 -29.92 22.87 4.93
N LEU A 16 -29.02 21.90 4.84
CA LEU A 16 -27.63 22.13 4.39
C LEU A 16 -27.58 22.78 3.00
N HIS A 17 -28.34 22.23 2.05
CA HIS A 17 -28.41 22.77 0.70
C HIS A 17 -28.96 24.21 0.67
N SER A 18 -29.96 24.53 1.50
CA SER A 18 -30.49 25.90 1.63
C SER A 18 -29.49 26.90 2.22
N LYS A 19 -28.40 26.44 2.83
CA LYS A 19 -27.38 27.28 3.47
C LYS A 19 -26.14 27.48 2.63
N ILE A 20 -26.06 26.95 1.41
CA ILE A 20 -24.90 27.09 0.51
C ILE A 20 -24.50 28.57 0.36
N ASP A 21 -25.40 29.42 -0.15
CA ASP A 21 -25.11 30.85 -0.38
C ASP A 21 -24.71 31.57 0.91
N TYR A 22 -25.36 31.24 2.02
CA TYR A 22 -25.04 31.81 3.32
C TYR A 22 -23.61 31.44 3.74
N LEU A 23 -23.23 30.16 3.66
CA LEU A 23 -21.90 29.69 4.02
C LEU A 23 -20.81 30.27 3.11
N LEU A 24 -21.09 30.35 1.79
CA LEU A 24 -20.21 31.01 0.84
C LEU A 24 -20.00 32.50 1.17
N SER A 25 -21.06 33.20 1.60
CA SER A 25 -20.94 34.59 2.07
C SER A 25 -20.04 34.75 3.31
N LYS A 26 -19.88 33.66 4.09
CA LYS A 26 -19.03 33.60 5.28
C LYS A 26 -17.63 33.04 5.00
N GLN A 27 -17.28 32.74 3.75
CA GLN A 27 -15.98 32.16 3.41
C GLN A 27 -14.79 33.00 3.90
N ASN A 28 -14.90 34.34 3.85
CA ASN A 28 -13.85 35.23 4.36
C ASN A 28 -13.62 35.07 5.87
N LEU A 29 -14.68 34.87 6.65
CA LEU A 29 -14.58 34.63 8.09
C LEU A 29 -13.90 33.28 8.37
N ILE A 30 -14.27 32.25 7.60
CA ILE A 30 -13.67 30.92 7.67
C ILE A 30 -12.17 30.98 7.33
N ASN A 31 -11.82 31.58 6.18
CA ASN A 31 -10.44 31.72 5.72
C ASN A 31 -9.59 32.47 6.73
N LYS A 32 -10.08 33.61 7.25
CA LYS A 32 -9.37 34.40 8.25
C LYS A 32 -9.10 33.61 9.53
N THR A 33 -10.07 32.81 9.97
CA THR A 33 -9.92 31.97 11.16
C THR A 33 -8.88 30.86 10.92
N ASN A 34 -8.90 30.24 9.73
CA ASN A 34 -7.92 29.23 9.34
C ASN A 34 -6.50 29.80 9.25
N GLU A 35 -6.32 30.98 8.66
CA GLU A 35 -5.01 31.66 8.62
C GLU A 35 -4.44 31.91 10.02
N LEU A 36 -5.28 32.27 11.00
CA LEU A 36 -4.84 32.46 12.38
C LEU A 36 -4.41 31.12 13.02
N LEU A 37 -5.15 30.05 12.77
CA LEU A 37 -4.80 28.70 13.25
C LEU A 37 -3.47 28.21 12.65
N GLU A 38 -3.23 28.45 11.36
CA GLU A 38 -1.97 28.14 10.67
C GLU A 38 -0.81 28.96 11.22
N LYS A 39 -0.99 30.28 11.38
CA LYS A 39 0.02 31.13 12.03
C LYS A 39 0.37 30.60 13.42
N ARG A 40 -0.63 30.18 14.20
CA ARG A 40 -0.41 29.62 15.55
C ARG A 40 0.37 28.31 15.50
N SER A 41 0.08 27.42 14.56
CA SER A 41 0.78 26.13 14.46
C SER A 41 2.26 26.29 14.10
N SER A 42 2.62 27.37 13.39
CA SER A 42 4.02 27.70 13.05
C SER A 42 4.84 28.24 14.23
N ILE A 43 4.20 28.73 15.29
CA ILE A 43 4.89 29.31 16.45
C ILE A 43 5.30 28.20 17.42
N ARG A 44 6.54 28.26 17.91
CA ARG A 44 7.08 27.32 18.90
C ARG A 44 7.15 27.96 20.29
N PRO A 45 6.04 27.96 21.07
CA PRO A 45 5.94 28.72 22.32
C PRO A 45 6.86 28.24 23.44
N ARG A 46 7.50 27.06 23.30
CA ARG A 46 8.42 26.49 24.28
C ARG A 46 9.89 26.84 24.03
N GLU A 47 10.23 27.41 22.87
CA GLU A 47 11.63 27.71 22.53
C GLU A 47 12.13 28.99 23.21
N ASN A 48 11.30 30.04 23.28
CA ASN A 48 11.68 31.29 23.94
C ASN A 48 10.45 32.12 24.35
N TYR A 49 10.68 33.10 25.23
CA TYR A 49 9.63 33.94 25.81
C TYR A 49 8.91 34.84 24.78
N LYS A 50 9.58 35.29 23.71
CA LYS A 50 8.95 36.11 22.66
C LYS A 50 7.93 35.30 21.87
N SER A 51 8.29 34.07 21.49
CA SER A 51 7.40 33.13 20.82
C SER A 51 6.21 32.74 21.70
N LYS A 52 6.39 32.61 23.03
CA LYS A 52 5.27 32.40 23.97
C LYS A 52 4.30 33.59 23.98
N ILE A 53 4.83 34.82 24.07
CA ILE A 53 4.01 36.04 24.08
C ILE A 53 3.23 36.18 22.76
N GLU A 54 3.87 35.90 21.63
CA GLU A 54 3.23 35.94 20.31
C GLU A 54 2.13 34.88 20.19
N TYR A 55 2.41 33.65 20.62
CA TYR A 55 1.42 32.57 20.67
C TYR A 55 0.19 32.96 21.50
N ASP A 56 0.39 33.55 22.68
CA ASP A 56 -0.71 33.93 23.57
C ASP A 56 -1.57 35.05 22.98
N LYS A 57 -0.96 36.05 22.34
CA LYS A 57 -1.70 37.11 21.62
C LYS A 57 -2.55 36.52 20.50
N LEU A 58 -1.97 35.58 19.74
CA LEU A 58 -2.67 34.94 18.64
C LEU A 58 -3.80 34.02 19.11
N GLN A 59 -3.60 33.33 20.25
CA GLN A 59 -4.62 32.49 20.87
C GLN A 59 -5.86 33.31 21.30
N ILE A 60 -5.67 34.54 21.79
CA ILE A 60 -6.77 35.47 22.11
C ILE A 60 -7.55 35.84 20.83
N GLN A 61 -6.84 36.23 19.76
CA GLN A 61 -7.49 36.56 18.48
C GLN A 61 -8.24 35.38 17.88
N ILE A 62 -7.69 34.17 18.02
CA ILE A 62 -8.37 32.94 17.60
C ILE A 62 -9.65 32.74 18.41
N ALA A 63 -9.61 32.89 19.73
CA ALA A 63 -10.80 32.74 20.56
C ALA A 63 -11.92 33.72 20.15
N GLU A 64 -11.59 35.01 19.96
CA GLU A 64 -12.55 36.03 19.52
C GLU A 64 -13.15 35.71 18.14
N GLN A 65 -12.36 35.22 17.19
CA GLN A 65 -12.86 34.82 15.88
C GLN A 65 -13.71 33.55 15.97
N PHE A 66 -13.32 32.59 16.81
CA PHE A 66 -14.08 31.35 17.02
C PHE A 66 -15.44 31.62 17.64
N ASP A 67 -15.58 32.59 18.54
CA ASP A 67 -16.88 32.95 19.11
C ASP A 67 -17.86 33.41 18.01
N ILE A 68 -17.38 34.18 17.04
CA ILE A 68 -18.18 34.62 15.89
C ILE A 68 -18.51 33.44 14.97
N VAL A 69 -17.52 32.60 14.65
CA VAL A 69 -17.74 31.42 13.80
C VAL A 69 -18.71 30.43 14.46
N ASP A 70 -18.58 30.18 15.77
CA ASP A 70 -19.48 29.29 16.49
C ASP A 70 -20.89 29.85 16.48
N ALA A 71 -21.08 31.14 16.76
CA ALA A 71 -22.41 31.75 16.75
C ALA A 71 -23.05 31.81 15.35
N GLU A 72 -22.31 32.20 14.32
CA GLU A 72 -22.87 32.44 12.98
C GLU A 72 -22.99 31.17 12.12
N ILE A 73 -22.10 30.20 12.32
CA ILE A 73 -21.99 29.03 11.44
C ILE A 73 -22.26 27.73 12.17
N ILE A 74 -21.55 27.48 13.28
CA ILE A 74 -21.56 26.15 13.91
C ILE A 74 -22.86 25.92 14.69
N LEU A 75 -23.29 26.89 15.49
CA LEU A 75 -24.45 26.80 16.36
C LEU A 75 -25.74 26.52 15.57
N PRO A 76 -26.04 27.21 14.45
CA PRO A 76 -27.20 26.87 13.62
C PRO A 76 -27.20 25.43 13.11
N LEU A 77 -26.02 24.88 12.78
CA LEU A 77 -25.88 23.48 12.36
C LEU A 77 -26.12 22.53 13.54
N LYS A 78 -25.50 22.79 14.70
CA LYS A 78 -25.67 21.99 15.93
C LYS A 78 -27.12 21.96 16.39
N GLU A 79 -27.79 23.11 16.37
CA GLU A 79 -29.21 23.23 16.72
C GLU A 79 -30.07 22.41 15.76
N LYS A 80 -29.80 22.46 14.45
CA LYS A 80 -30.58 21.69 13.48
C LYS A 80 -30.35 20.18 13.58
N ILE A 81 -29.11 19.74 13.84
CA ILE A 81 -28.76 18.35 14.13
C ILE A 81 -29.57 17.84 15.33
N LYS A 82 -29.65 18.65 16.39
CA LYS A 82 -30.41 18.33 17.61
C LYS A 82 -31.92 18.34 17.38
N GLU A 83 -32.43 19.37 16.70
CA GLU A 83 -33.86 19.53 16.37
C GLU A 83 -34.40 18.33 15.60
N LEU A 84 -33.66 17.87 14.61
CA LEU A 84 -34.04 16.75 13.75
C LEU A 84 -33.57 15.38 14.28
N ASN A 85 -32.94 15.35 15.45
CA ASN A 85 -32.40 14.13 16.07
C ASN A 85 -31.48 13.32 15.12
N ILE A 86 -30.59 14.01 14.41
CA ILE A 86 -29.72 13.39 13.39
C ILE A 86 -28.62 12.54 14.01
N ALA A 87 -27.96 13.09 15.04
CA ALA A 87 -26.88 12.43 15.76
C ALA A 87 -26.65 13.09 17.12
N ASP A 88 -26.07 12.33 18.04
CA ASP A 88 -25.47 12.89 19.25
C ASP A 88 -24.04 13.36 18.96
N ILE A 89 -23.88 14.69 18.86
CA ILE A 89 -22.60 15.35 18.62
C ILE A 89 -21.91 15.81 19.92
N SER A 90 -22.40 15.39 21.08
CA SER A 90 -21.75 15.68 22.37
C SER A 90 -20.53 14.80 22.64
N THR A 91 -20.35 13.73 21.85
CA THR A 91 -19.20 12.83 21.94
C THR A 91 -18.41 12.79 20.63
N PRO A 92 -17.12 12.42 20.64
CA PRO A 92 -16.34 12.24 19.42
C PRO A 92 -16.81 11.07 18.54
N ILE A 93 -17.62 10.15 19.08
CA ILE A 93 -18.15 8.99 18.37
C ILE A 93 -19.52 9.38 17.84
N ILE A 94 -19.57 9.78 16.57
CA ILE A 94 -20.81 10.20 15.93
C ILE A 94 -21.52 8.96 15.39
N ASN A 95 -22.74 8.71 15.87
CA ASN A 95 -23.63 7.70 15.30
C ASN A 95 -24.85 8.41 14.72
N LEU A 96 -25.15 8.17 13.45
CA LEU A 96 -26.35 8.70 12.82
C LEU A 96 -27.57 7.89 13.24
N THR A 97 -28.59 8.56 13.75
CA THR A 97 -29.86 7.93 14.15
C THR A 97 -30.52 7.17 12.99
N ALA A 98 -30.36 7.66 11.76
CA ALA A 98 -30.95 7.06 10.57
C ALA A 98 -30.19 5.85 10.01
N GLN A 99 -29.03 5.47 10.56
CA GLN A 99 -28.14 4.48 9.94
C GLN A 99 -28.81 3.11 9.74
N SER A 100 -29.49 2.57 10.75
CA SER A 100 -30.23 1.30 10.63
C SER A 100 -31.38 1.40 9.63
N ASP A 101 -32.07 2.53 9.64
CA ASP A 101 -33.26 2.74 8.81
C ASP A 101 -32.90 2.92 7.33
N LEU A 102 -31.73 3.50 7.03
CA LEU A 102 -31.18 3.55 5.68
C LEU A 102 -30.88 2.15 5.14
N PHE A 103 -30.33 1.27 5.97
CA PHE A 103 -30.07 -0.12 5.58
C PHE A 103 -31.37 -0.91 5.32
N GLU A 104 -32.40 -0.68 6.13
CA GLU A 104 -33.73 -1.26 5.89
C GLU A 104 -34.42 -0.67 4.65
N LEU A 105 -34.22 0.62 4.38
CA LEU A 105 -34.72 1.27 3.17
C LEU A 105 -34.08 0.69 1.90
N GLN A 106 -32.78 0.39 1.90
CA GLN A 106 -32.11 -0.29 0.78
C GLN A 106 -32.79 -1.61 0.40
N ARG A 107 -33.33 -2.33 1.40
CA ARG A 107 -33.97 -3.63 1.20
C ARG A 107 -35.44 -3.53 0.77
N ASN A 108 -36.13 -2.47 1.21
CA ASN A 108 -37.59 -2.40 1.19
C ASN A 108 -38.15 -1.10 0.58
N PHE A 109 -37.38 -0.41 -0.26
CA PHE A 109 -37.86 0.79 -0.97
C PHE A 109 -38.94 0.44 -1.99
N ASN A 110 -39.80 1.41 -2.31
CA ASN A 110 -40.71 1.36 -3.44
C ASN A 110 -40.35 2.43 -4.48
N GLU A 111 -41.01 2.41 -5.64
CA GLU A 111 -40.73 3.35 -6.73
C GLU A 111 -40.98 4.80 -6.32
N ASP A 112 -41.98 5.06 -5.48
CA ASP A 112 -42.29 6.41 -4.96
C ASP A 112 -41.18 6.95 -4.05
N ASP A 113 -40.47 6.09 -3.31
CA ASP A 113 -39.37 6.48 -2.43
C ASP A 113 -38.14 6.96 -3.24
N LEU A 114 -37.94 6.48 -4.47
CA LEU A 114 -36.75 6.74 -5.30
C LEU A 114 -36.55 8.23 -5.58
N HIS A 115 -37.63 8.95 -5.86
CA HIS A 115 -37.55 10.39 -6.16
C HIS A 115 -36.93 11.16 -4.98
N SER A 116 -37.38 10.88 -3.75
CA SER A 116 -36.87 11.54 -2.54
C SER A 116 -35.41 11.14 -2.25
N ILE A 117 -35.06 9.87 -2.49
CA ILE A 117 -33.69 9.35 -2.30
C ILE A 117 -32.71 10.11 -3.21
N PHE A 118 -33.03 10.20 -4.51
CA PHE A 118 -32.15 10.85 -5.49
C PHE A 118 -32.11 12.37 -5.33
N GLU A 119 -33.23 13.01 -4.96
CA GLU A 119 -33.26 14.43 -4.67
C GLU A 119 -32.35 14.78 -3.48
N ALA A 120 -32.43 14.00 -2.38
CA ALA A 120 -31.55 14.16 -1.24
C ALA A 120 -30.07 13.93 -1.61
N LYS A 121 -29.78 12.92 -2.45
CA LYS A 121 -28.42 12.65 -2.95
C LYS A 121 -27.83 13.88 -3.64
N GLN A 122 -28.58 14.43 -4.60
CA GLN A 122 -28.11 15.55 -5.40
C GLN A 122 -27.89 16.80 -4.55
N LYS A 123 -28.82 17.10 -3.64
CA LYS A 123 -28.70 18.24 -2.72
C LYS A 123 -27.48 18.11 -1.82
N TYR A 124 -27.20 16.92 -1.29
CA TYR A 124 -26.03 16.71 -0.45
C TYR A 124 -24.72 16.87 -1.22
N LEU A 125 -24.62 16.27 -2.41
CA LEU A 125 -23.44 16.39 -3.26
C LEU A 125 -23.19 17.85 -3.67
N ASN A 126 -24.24 18.59 -4.05
CA ASN A 126 -24.14 20.01 -4.34
C ASN A 126 -23.60 20.80 -3.14
N PHE A 127 -24.14 20.56 -1.94
CA PHE A 127 -23.65 21.21 -0.73
C PHE A 127 -22.15 20.96 -0.49
N ARG A 128 -21.69 19.71 -0.61
CA ARG A 128 -20.28 19.37 -0.37
C ARG A 128 -19.36 19.97 -1.42
N ASN A 129 -19.74 19.92 -2.71
CA ASN A 129 -18.93 20.46 -3.81
C ASN A 129 -18.79 21.98 -3.76
N GLU A 130 -19.86 22.69 -3.43
CA GLU A 130 -19.85 24.17 -3.43
C GLU A 130 -19.16 24.74 -2.19
N THR A 131 -19.36 24.14 -1.01
CA THR A 131 -18.92 24.76 0.25
C THR A 131 -17.58 24.26 0.78
N ASN A 132 -17.18 23.03 0.43
CA ASN A 132 -16.01 22.34 1.00
C ASN A 132 -15.91 22.47 2.54
N PHE A 133 -17.06 22.43 3.23
CA PHE A 133 -17.17 22.76 4.64
C PHE A 133 -16.79 21.56 5.53
N ASP A 134 -15.50 21.47 5.90
CA ASP A 134 -14.98 20.35 6.72
C ASP A 134 -14.57 20.74 8.14
N PHE A 135 -14.19 21.99 8.39
CA PHE A 135 -13.34 22.33 9.54
C PHE A 135 -14.02 22.28 10.92
N TYR A 136 -15.29 22.64 11.02
CA TYR A 136 -15.91 22.93 12.32
C TYR A 136 -16.78 21.79 12.88
N LEU A 137 -17.17 20.83 12.03
CA LEU A 137 -17.94 19.65 12.39
C LEU A 137 -17.36 18.40 11.71
N GLN A 138 -16.03 18.34 11.65
CA GLN A 138 -15.29 17.34 10.87
C GLN A 138 -15.75 15.90 11.14
N PHE A 139 -15.84 15.49 12.42
CA PHE A 139 -16.27 14.13 12.77
C PHE A 139 -17.72 13.84 12.38
N PHE A 140 -18.59 14.84 12.44
CA PHE A 140 -19.99 14.68 12.03
C PHE A 140 -20.11 14.53 10.52
N PHE A 141 -19.48 15.42 9.74
CA PHE A 141 -19.52 15.34 8.29
C PHE A 141 -18.78 14.11 7.76
N PHE A 142 -17.72 13.66 8.44
CA PHE A 142 -17.05 12.40 8.14
C PHE A 142 -18.01 11.20 8.23
N GLU A 143 -18.73 11.06 9.35
CA GLU A 143 -19.68 9.96 9.51
C GLU A 143 -20.91 10.10 8.60
N LEU A 144 -21.31 11.33 8.30
CA LEU A 144 -22.36 11.63 7.32
C LEU A 144 -21.96 11.22 5.91
N ASP A 145 -20.80 11.65 5.44
CA ASP A 145 -20.24 11.27 4.14
C ASP A 145 -20.10 9.76 4.03
N ARG A 146 -19.55 9.11 5.05
CA ARG A 146 -19.38 7.65 5.06
C ARG A 146 -20.72 6.91 4.96
N THR A 147 -21.69 7.28 5.79
CA THR A 147 -22.98 6.61 5.83
C THR A 147 -23.78 6.85 4.55
N LEU A 148 -23.80 8.08 4.03
CA LEU A 148 -24.49 8.39 2.78
C LEU A 148 -23.80 7.72 1.59
N ASN A 149 -22.47 7.66 1.56
CA ASN A 149 -21.73 6.91 0.56
C ASN A 149 -22.13 5.42 0.55
N GLU A 150 -22.09 4.76 1.70
CA GLU A 150 -22.52 3.36 1.85
C GLU A 150 -23.98 3.16 1.42
N PHE A 151 -24.85 4.14 1.72
CA PHE A 151 -26.26 4.09 1.36
C PHE A 151 -26.48 4.23 -0.17
N TYR A 152 -25.90 5.26 -0.78
CA TYR A 152 -26.11 5.60 -2.19
C TYR A 152 -25.32 4.74 -3.16
N GLU A 153 -24.27 4.05 -2.71
CA GLU A 153 -23.56 3.04 -3.52
C GLU A 153 -24.52 1.93 -4.02
N PHE A 154 -25.57 1.63 -3.26
CA PHE A 154 -26.61 0.69 -3.67
C PHE A 154 -27.50 1.24 -4.80
N PHE A 155 -27.74 2.56 -4.83
CA PHE A 155 -28.62 3.23 -5.79
C PHE A 155 -27.85 3.84 -6.98
N LYS A 156 -26.69 3.29 -7.33
CA LYS A 156 -25.91 3.77 -8.47
C LYS A 156 -26.43 3.18 -9.78
N ASP A 157 -26.60 4.02 -10.79
CA ASP A 157 -26.99 3.60 -12.14
C ASP A 157 -25.80 3.06 -12.97
N GLY A 158 -24.57 3.21 -12.47
CA GLY A 158 -23.34 2.75 -13.13
C GLY A 158 -22.18 2.52 -12.15
N ASP A 159 -20.99 2.24 -12.68
CA ASP A 159 -19.80 1.92 -11.86
C ASP A 159 -19.21 3.14 -11.12
N PHE A 160 -19.70 4.34 -11.40
CA PHE A 160 -19.22 5.59 -10.80
C PHE A 160 -19.88 5.85 -9.46
N ASN A 161 -19.07 6.12 -8.45
CA ASN A 161 -19.51 6.55 -7.13
C ASN A 161 -19.24 8.06 -6.98
N GLU A 162 -20.30 8.87 -6.94
CA GLU A 162 -20.20 10.33 -6.83
C GLU A 162 -19.64 10.82 -5.49
N PHE A 163 -19.71 10.00 -4.44
CA PHE A 163 -19.14 10.27 -3.11
C PHE A 163 -17.65 9.92 -3.01
N SER A 164 -17.06 9.27 -4.03
CA SER A 164 -15.61 8.99 -4.07
C SER A 164 -14.76 10.26 -3.91
N LYS A 165 -15.26 11.41 -4.39
CA LYS A 165 -14.62 12.74 -4.25
C LYS A 165 -14.61 13.27 -2.82
N LEU A 166 -15.50 12.76 -1.96
CA LEU A 166 -15.69 13.19 -0.57
C LEU A 166 -14.96 12.26 0.41
N GLN A 167 -14.40 11.14 -0.05
CA GLN A 167 -13.71 10.19 0.81
C GLN A 167 -12.44 10.80 1.39
N THR A 168 -12.44 10.97 2.71
CA THR A 168 -11.23 11.22 3.49
C THR A 168 -10.44 9.92 3.57
N ASN A 169 -9.13 9.98 3.31
CA ASN A 169 -8.26 8.80 3.33
C ASN A 169 -8.19 8.20 4.74
N ILE A 170 -8.98 7.16 5.00
CA ILE A 170 -8.95 6.41 6.26
C ILE A 170 -7.74 5.50 6.23
N VAL A 171 -6.79 5.74 7.11
CA VAL A 171 -5.67 4.83 7.33
C VAL A 171 -5.88 4.09 8.63
N THR A 172 -6.11 2.79 8.55
CA THR A 172 -6.13 1.92 9.72
C THR A 172 -4.75 1.93 10.37
N VAL A 173 -4.68 2.42 11.61
CA VAL A 173 -3.46 2.45 12.39
C VAL A 173 -3.26 1.06 12.99
N GLU A 174 -2.28 0.33 12.45
CA GLU A 174 -1.94 -1.04 12.89
C GLU A 174 -1.47 -1.08 14.36
N SER A 175 -0.82 0.00 14.83
CA SER A 175 -0.42 0.18 16.23
C SER A 175 -0.26 1.67 16.58
N LEU A 176 -0.58 2.04 17.84
CA LEU A 176 -0.43 3.42 18.34
C LEU A 176 1.00 3.74 18.80
N ASP A 177 1.99 2.90 18.49
CA ASP A 177 3.40 3.19 18.75
C ASP A 177 3.97 4.15 17.69
N GLU A 178 5.15 4.70 17.94
CA GLU A 178 5.79 5.68 17.07
C GLU A 178 6.02 5.15 15.65
N GLN A 179 6.22 3.84 15.47
CA GLN A 179 6.36 3.21 14.16
C GLN A 179 5.01 3.03 13.45
N GLY A 180 3.97 2.63 14.17
CA GLY A 180 2.62 2.49 13.63
C GLY A 180 1.99 3.84 13.30
N ILE A 181 2.22 4.86 14.13
CA ILE A 181 1.87 6.25 13.85
C ILE A 181 2.73 6.77 12.69
N ALA A 182 4.05 6.56 12.66
CA ALA A 182 4.88 7.00 11.53
C ALA A 182 4.48 6.33 10.22
N LYS A 183 4.10 5.05 10.23
CA LYS A 183 3.54 4.36 9.06
C LYS A 183 2.19 4.93 8.65
N ALA A 184 1.30 5.19 9.61
CA ALA A 184 -0.01 5.79 9.32
C ALA A 184 0.13 7.22 8.79
N VAL A 185 0.97 8.03 9.42
CA VAL A 185 1.35 9.37 8.97
C VAL A 185 2.00 9.31 7.60
N THR A 186 2.90 8.36 7.32
CA THR A 186 3.47 8.18 5.98
C THR A 186 2.39 7.81 4.97
N LYS A 187 1.44 6.93 5.30
CA LYS A 187 0.28 6.61 4.44
C LYS A 187 -0.61 7.85 4.22
N LEU A 188 -0.77 8.73 5.21
CA LEU A 188 -1.55 9.97 5.14
C LEU A 188 -0.84 11.10 4.36
N THR A 189 0.45 11.32 4.60
CA THR A 189 1.26 12.41 4.02
C THR A 189 1.84 12.08 2.66
N SER A 190 1.89 10.81 2.28
CA SER A 190 2.32 10.41 0.94
C SER A 190 1.19 10.35 -0.10
N ASN A 191 0.04 10.95 0.23
CA ASN A 191 -1.09 11.10 -0.69
C ASN A 191 -0.79 12.14 -1.77
N SER A 192 -0.94 11.74 -3.03
CA SER A 192 -1.06 12.61 -4.20
C SER A 192 -2.41 13.34 -4.26
N ASN A 193 -2.96 13.75 -3.11
CA ASN A 193 -4.23 14.48 -3.03
C ASN A 193 -4.16 15.87 -3.68
N ASN A 194 -2.96 16.40 -3.97
CA ASN A 194 -2.77 17.65 -4.69
C ASN A 194 -2.73 17.50 -6.21
N LEU A 195 -2.80 16.27 -6.74
CA LEU A 195 -2.84 16.04 -8.18
C LEU A 195 -4.30 16.00 -8.64
N HIS A 196 -4.77 17.10 -9.21
CA HIS A 196 -6.06 17.17 -9.89
C HIS A 196 -5.83 17.68 -11.32
N PHE A 197 -6.65 17.19 -12.25
CA PHE A 197 -6.60 17.56 -13.66
C PHE A 197 -8.02 17.91 -14.08
N GLU A 198 -8.20 19.10 -14.64
CA GLU A 198 -9.52 19.54 -15.11
C GLU A 198 -9.90 18.81 -16.40
N THR A 199 -8.88 18.43 -17.20
CA THR A 199 -9.09 17.79 -18.50
C THR A 199 -8.22 16.55 -18.71
N PHE A 200 -8.73 15.59 -19.50
CA PHE A 200 -7.98 14.39 -19.87
C PHE A 200 -6.65 14.69 -20.60
N PRO A 201 -6.56 15.71 -21.50
CA PRO A 201 -5.29 16.14 -22.07
C PRO A 201 -4.25 16.62 -21.04
N GLU A 202 -4.65 17.36 -20.01
CA GLU A 202 -3.74 17.76 -18.91
C GLU A 202 -3.20 16.55 -18.16
N PHE A 203 -4.08 15.61 -17.84
CA PHE A 203 -3.73 14.33 -17.24
C PHE A 203 -2.69 13.57 -18.08
N LEU A 204 -2.93 13.40 -19.38
CA LEU A 204 -2.01 12.72 -20.27
C LEU A 204 -0.67 13.45 -20.37
N ASN A 205 -0.68 14.79 -20.46
CA ASN A 205 0.53 15.58 -20.60
C ASN A 205 1.39 15.55 -19.32
N TYR A 206 0.76 15.57 -18.15
CA TYR A 206 1.47 15.38 -16.88
C TYR A 206 2.22 14.04 -16.87
N PHE A 207 1.53 12.93 -17.15
CA PHE A 207 2.17 11.62 -17.15
C PHE A 207 3.23 11.48 -18.24
N LYS A 208 3.05 12.15 -19.39
CA LYS A 208 4.06 12.29 -20.44
C LYS A 208 5.40 12.82 -19.94
N THR A 209 5.38 13.79 -19.03
CA THR A 209 6.61 14.35 -18.44
C THR A 209 7.24 13.47 -17.37
N LYS A 210 6.52 12.47 -16.84
CA LYS A 210 6.94 11.70 -15.66
C LYS A 210 7.55 10.34 -15.97
N PHE A 211 7.38 9.79 -17.17
CA PHE A 211 7.86 8.44 -17.49
C PHE A 211 9.18 8.36 -18.26
N ASN A 212 9.85 9.49 -18.53
CA ASN A 212 11.12 9.51 -19.26
C ASN A 212 12.23 8.73 -18.53
N ASP A 213 12.20 8.68 -17.19
CA ASP A 213 13.21 8.00 -16.35
C ASP A 213 12.69 6.70 -15.71
N VAL A 214 11.57 6.16 -16.21
CA VAL A 214 10.82 5.08 -15.58
C VAL A 214 10.95 3.76 -16.34
N GLU A 215 11.41 2.71 -15.67
CA GLU A 215 11.30 1.34 -16.20
C GLU A 215 9.88 0.79 -16.02
N ILE A 216 9.34 0.18 -17.07
CA ILE A 216 8.04 -0.51 -17.04
C ILE A 216 8.19 -1.75 -16.14
N ASP A 217 7.39 -1.79 -15.07
CA ASP A 217 7.31 -2.85 -14.05
C ASP A 217 7.00 -4.25 -14.65
N GLU A 218 7.41 -5.31 -13.95
CA GLU A 218 7.21 -6.73 -14.31
C GLU A 218 5.75 -7.08 -14.64
N ARG A 219 4.78 -6.40 -14.00
CA ARG A 219 3.33 -6.57 -14.26
C ARG A 219 2.90 -6.26 -15.68
N HIS A 220 3.69 -5.47 -16.41
CA HIS A 220 3.43 -5.11 -17.81
C HIS A 220 4.52 -5.63 -18.76
N SER A 221 5.35 -6.57 -18.28
CA SER A 221 6.47 -7.14 -19.02
C SER A 221 6.03 -7.81 -20.33
N GLU A 222 4.84 -8.43 -20.36
CA GLU A 222 4.31 -9.06 -21.57
C GLU A 222 3.92 -8.03 -22.64
N ALA A 223 3.21 -6.96 -22.25
CA ALA A 223 2.86 -5.86 -23.16
C ALA A 223 4.11 -5.16 -23.69
N LYS A 224 5.13 -4.95 -22.84
CA LYS A 224 6.44 -4.42 -23.25
C LYS A 224 7.14 -5.36 -24.22
N ARG A 225 7.17 -6.66 -23.95
CA ARG A 225 7.78 -7.67 -24.82
C ARG A 225 7.11 -7.70 -26.20
N LEU A 226 5.78 -7.71 -26.23
CA LEU A 226 5.00 -7.64 -27.47
C LEU A 226 5.30 -6.35 -28.23
N LEU A 227 5.33 -5.21 -27.56
CA LEU A 227 5.67 -3.91 -28.16
C LEU A 227 7.05 -3.93 -28.83
N GLU A 228 8.10 -4.41 -28.14
CA GLU A 228 9.45 -4.51 -28.71
C GLU A 228 9.51 -5.49 -29.90
N GLN A 229 8.83 -6.63 -29.81
CA GLN A 229 8.70 -7.56 -30.93
C GLN A 229 8.04 -6.92 -32.15
N ARG A 230 7.02 -6.07 -31.93
CA ARG A 230 6.30 -5.40 -33.02
C ARG A 230 7.08 -4.20 -33.60
N LYS A 231 7.88 -3.49 -32.79
CA LYS A 231 8.83 -2.47 -33.29
C LYS A 231 9.84 -3.12 -34.23
N LEU A 232 10.48 -4.21 -33.80
CA LEU A 232 11.42 -4.98 -34.62
C LEU A 232 10.75 -5.54 -35.88
N LYS A 233 9.55 -6.14 -35.75
CA LYS A 233 8.78 -6.61 -36.92
C LYS A 233 8.50 -5.46 -37.88
N LEU A 234 8.14 -4.26 -37.39
CA LEU A 234 7.85 -3.12 -38.25
C LEU A 234 9.10 -2.61 -38.97
N GLU A 235 10.22 -2.49 -38.26
CA GLU A 235 11.50 -2.09 -38.84
C GLU A 235 11.89 -3.02 -39.99
N ASN A 236 11.74 -4.33 -39.77
CA ASN A 236 12.10 -5.38 -40.72
C ASN A 236 11.01 -5.72 -41.75
N SER A 237 9.78 -5.20 -41.60
CA SER A 237 8.67 -5.52 -42.50
C SER A 237 8.98 -5.04 -43.92
N THR A 238 8.93 -5.99 -44.86
CA THR A 238 9.07 -5.75 -46.31
C THR A 238 7.78 -6.06 -47.06
N PHE A 239 6.75 -6.58 -46.38
CA PHE A 239 5.44 -6.86 -46.96
C PHE A 239 4.37 -5.94 -46.38
N GLN A 240 3.50 -5.42 -47.26
CA GLN A 240 2.39 -4.54 -46.88
C GLN A 240 1.47 -5.17 -45.84
N SER A 241 1.19 -6.47 -45.96
CA SER A 241 0.34 -7.21 -45.02
C SER A 241 0.89 -7.25 -43.61
N GLU A 242 2.22 -7.28 -43.42
CA GLU A 242 2.85 -7.26 -42.11
C GLU A 242 2.79 -5.86 -41.49
N ILE A 243 2.98 -4.83 -42.31
CA ILE A 243 2.84 -3.43 -41.89
C ILE A 243 1.39 -3.15 -41.47
N ASP A 244 0.41 -3.63 -42.26
CA ASP A 244 -1.01 -3.50 -41.96
C ASP A 244 -1.41 -4.28 -40.70
N GLU A 245 -0.90 -5.51 -40.50
CA GLU A 245 -1.10 -6.28 -39.26
C GLU A 245 -0.57 -5.51 -38.03
N ILE A 246 0.63 -4.93 -38.12
CA ILE A 246 1.20 -4.15 -37.00
C ILE A 246 0.41 -2.87 -36.76
N LYS A 247 -0.06 -2.21 -37.81
CA LYS A 247 -0.91 -1.02 -37.73
C LYS A 247 -2.23 -1.34 -37.02
N GLU A 248 -2.92 -2.40 -37.41
CA GLU A 248 -4.19 -2.81 -36.79
C GLU A 248 -4.00 -3.21 -35.31
N LEU A 249 -2.94 -3.97 -35.01
CA LEU A 249 -2.63 -4.37 -33.63
C LEU A 249 -2.26 -3.19 -32.75
N SER A 250 -1.43 -2.26 -33.25
CA SER A 250 -1.06 -1.05 -32.50
C SER A 250 -2.25 -0.11 -32.31
N GLU A 251 -3.14 0.02 -33.29
CA GLU A 251 -4.38 0.79 -33.15
C GLU A 251 -5.30 0.22 -32.07
N SER A 252 -5.44 -1.11 -32.04
CA SER A 252 -6.23 -1.81 -31.02
C SER A 252 -5.64 -1.60 -29.62
N ALA A 253 -4.31 -1.72 -29.49
CA ALA A 253 -3.61 -1.48 -28.23
C ALA A 253 -3.74 -0.02 -27.75
N VAL A 254 -3.63 0.96 -28.66
CA VAL A 254 -3.85 2.39 -28.34
C VAL A 254 -5.25 2.61 -27.81
N LYS A 255 -6.28 2.02 -28.43
CA LYS A 255 -7.68 2.14 -27.97
C LYS A 255 -7.86 1.55 -26.58
N ASP A 256 -7.30 0.36 -26.33
CA ASP A 256 -7.37 -0.31 -25.03
C ASP A 256 -6.66 0.49 -23.92
N PHE A 257 -5.42 0.92 -24.15
CA PHE A 257 -4.69 1.73 -23.17
C PHE A 257 -5.32 3.10 -22.95
N LYS A 258 -5.82 3.75 -24.01
CA LYS A 258 -6.57 5.01 -23.88
C LYS A 258 -7.80 4.84 -23.02
N HIS A 259 -8.55 3.75 -23.21
CA HIS A 259 -9.72 3.43 -22.39
C HIS A 259 -9.34 3.22 -20.92
N LYS A 260 -8.27 2.46 -20.64
CA LYS A 260 -7.74 2.26 -19.27
C LYS A 260 -7.29 3.56 -18.60
N LEU A 261 -6.67 4.46 -19.36
CA LEU A 261 -6.28 5.79 -18.90
C LEU A 261 -7.48 6.70 -18.67
N MET A 262 -8.48 6.66 -19.56
CA MET A 262 -9.76 7.34 -19.42
C MET A 262 -10.49 6.91 -18.14
N LEU A 263 -10.55 5.61 -17.87
CA LEU A 263 -11.11 5.07 -16.63
C LEU A 263 -10.29 5.54 -15.43
N SER A 264 -8.95 5.53 -15.54
CA SER A 264 -8.09 6.00 -14.46
C SER A 264 -8.27 7.50 -14.17
N PHE A 265 -8.43 8.31 -15.20
CA PHE A 265 -8.71 9.75 -15.11
C PHE A 265 -10.09 10.02 -14.51
N THR A 266 -11.12 9.36 -15.05
CA THR A 266 -12.52 9.54 -14.62
C THR A 266 -12.74 9.10 -13.17
N ASN A 267 -12.10 8.00 -12.77
CA ASN A 267 -12.23 7.41 -11.44
C ASN A 267 -11.16 7.91 -10.46
N GLU A 268 -10.31 8.84 -10.89
CA GLU A 268 -9.18 9.36 -10.13
C GLU A 268 -8.22 8.29 -9.56
N ASN A 269 -8.20 7.09 -10.15
CA ASN A 269 -7.35 5.96 -9.72
C ASN A 269 -5.85 6.28 -9.82
N TYR A 270 -5.48 7.36 -10.52
CA TYR A 270 -4.13 7.90 -10.53
C TYR A 270 -3.69 8.52 -9.20
N LYS A 271 -4.63 8.81 -8.29
CA LYS A 271 -4.37 9.27 -6.92
C LYS A 271 -4.04 8.11 -5.97
N THR A 272 -4.36 6.86 -6.32
CA THR A 272 -4.18 5.69 -5.46
C THR A 272 -2.72 5.24 -5.41
N LYS A 273 -2.14 5.12 -4.21
CA LYS A 273 -0.75 4.67 -4.04
C LYS A 273 -0.62 3.14 -4.07
N TYR A 274 0.39 2.65 -4.79
CA TYR A 274 0.79 1.24 -4.82
C TYR A 274 2.03 1.04 -3.93
N ASN A 275 1.96 0.09 -2.99
CA ASN A 275 3.11 -0.25 -2.13
C ASN A 275 4.20 -0.95 -2.95
N GLY A 276 5.35 -0.29 -3.11
CA GLY A 276 6.58 -0.89 -3.62
C GLY A 276 6.76 -0.94 -5.14
N GLY A 277 5.93 -0.24 -5.92
CA GLY A 277 6.05 -0.20 -7.38
C GLY A 277 5.56 1.12 -7.98
N LEU A 278 5.86 1.31 -9.26
CA LEU A 278 5.37 2.44 -10.03
C LEU A 278 3.84 2.47 -10.07
N ASN A 279 3.25 3.68 -9.99
CA ASN A 279 1.82 3.86 -10.19
C ASN A 279 1.46 3.25 -11.56
N PRO A 280 0.53 2.27 -11.64
CA PRO A 280 0.15 1.61 -12.89
C PRO A 280 -0.25 2.60 -13.97
N VAL A 281 -0.81 3.74 -13.60
CA VAL A 281 -1.15 4.82 -14.53
C VAL A 281 0.08 5.34 -15.27
N ILE A 282 1.24 5.41 -14.62
CA ILE A 282 2.50 5.81 -15.27
C ILE A 282 2.94 4.75 -16.29
N ALA A 283 2.89 3.47 -15.93
CA ALA A 283 3.29 2.37 -16.83
C ALA A 283 2.34 2.23 -18.03
N ILE A 284 1.03 2.33 -17.78
CA ILE A 284 -0.02 2.34 -18.80
C ILE A 284 0.13 3.57 -19.71
N SER A 285 0.44 4.75 -19.14
CA SER A 285 0.69 5.96 -19.94
C SER A 285 1.88 5.79 -20.85
N LYS A 286 2.98 5.23 -20.36
CA LYS A 286 4.17 4.94 -21.17
C LYS A 286 3.83 3.99 -22.32
N LEU A 287 3.15 2.88 -22.06
CA LEU A 287 2.71 1.94 -23.09
C LEU A 287 1.77 2.58 -24.11
N TYR A 288 0.82 3.41 -23.67
CA TYR A 288 -0.05 4.17 -24.55
C TYR A 288 0.76 5.00 -25.57
N PHE A 289 1.71 5.80 -25.09
CA PHE A 289 2.52 6.65 -25.98
C PHE A 289 3.46 5.83 -26.88
N GLU A 290 4.02 4.73 -26.40
CA GLU A 290 4.89 3.90 -27.24
C GLU A 290 4.11 3.14 -28.31
N TYR A 291 2.90 2.65 -28.02
CA TYR A 291 2.03 2.05 -29.04
C TYR A 291 1.46 3.10 -30.01
N GLU A 292 1.19 4.33 -29.55
CA GLU A 292 0.79 5.46 -30.40
C GLU A 292 1.91 5.81 -31.39
N ASN A 293 3.16 5.84 -30.93
CA ASN A 293 4.32 6.02 -31.79
C ASN A 293 4.46 4.87 -32.80
N LEU A 294 4.31 3.61 -32.36
CA LEU A 294 4.36 2.45 -33.25
C LEU A 294 3.27 2.50 -34.33
N TYR A 295 2.03 2.87 -33.96
CA TYR A 295 0.93 3.05 -34.90
C TYR A 295 1.23 4.10 -35.95
N ASN A 296 1.73 5.27 -35.53
CA ASN A 296 2.08 6.35 -36.42
C ASN A 296 3.23 5.96 -37.37
N SER A 297 4.25 5.25 -36.86
CA SER A 297 5.33 4.69 -37.66
C SER A 297 4.83 3.66 -38.68
N ALA A 298 3.93 2.76 -38.27
CA ALA A 298 3.35 1.74 -39.16
C ALA A 298 2.47 2.37 -40.24
N LYS A 299 1.65 3.36 -39.87
CA LYS A 299 0.84 4.14 -40.80
C LYS A 299 1.71 4.86 -41.83
N ASN A 300 2.74 5.58 -41.39
CA ASN A 300 3.67 6.27 -42.29
C ASN A 300 4.40 5.29 -43.21
N LYS A 301 4.90 4.16 -42.69
CA LYS A 301 5.59 3.14 -43.48
C LYS A 301 4.64 2.49 -44.50
N SER A 302 3.40 2.22 -44.12
CA SER A 302 2.35 1.72 -45.03
C SER A 302 2.06 2.73 -46.15
N ASP A 303 1.90 4.01 -45.81
CA ASP A 303 1.60 5.04 -46.80
C ASP A 303 2.76 5.22 -47.81
N ILE A 304 4.00 5.14 -47.33
CA ILE A 304 5.20 5.13 -48.20
C ILE A 304 5.23 3.88 -49.08
N PHE A 305 4.97 2.70 -48.52
CA PHE A 305 5.03 1.41 -49.22
C PHE A 305 3.96 1.30 -50.32
N ARG A 306 2.74 1.80 -50.05
CA ARG A 306 1.67 1.89 -51.07
C ARG A 306 2.05 2.84 -52.19
N ARG A 307 2.57 4.04 -51.87
CA ARG A 307 3.05 5.01 -52.88
C ARG A 307 4.21 4.47 -53.72
N SER A 308 5.17 3.76 -53.13
CA SER A 308 6.28 3.15 -53.88
C SER A 308 5.83 2.01 -54.79
N ASN A 309 4.82 1.24 -54.38
CA ASN A 309 4.25 0.18 -55.22
C ASN A 309 3.43 0.72 -56.37
N ASP A 310 2.73 1.84 -56.18
CA ASP A 310 2.01 2.52 -57.26
C ASP A 310 2.99 3.09 -58.31
N LEU A 311 4.09 3.72 -57.87
CA LEU A 311 5.18 4.20 -58.75
C LEU A 311 5.90 3.06 -59.49
N ASN A 312 6.19 1.94 -58.80
CA ASN A 312 6.80 0.75 -59.42
C ASN A 312 5.85 0.04 -60.41
N LYS A 313 4.53 0.24 -60.29
CA LYS A 313 3.54 -0.30 -61.23
C LYS A 313 3.50 0.53 -62.52
N GLU A 314 3.67 1.84 -62.42
CA GLU A 314 3.84 2.75 -63.57
C GLU A 314 5.18 2.54 -64.28
N GLU A 315 6.28 2.27 -63.54
CA GLU A 315 7.59 1.92 -64.14
C GLU A 315 7.61 0.50 -64.75
N LYS A 316 6.93 -0.49 -64.17
CA LYS A 316 6.87 -1.85 -64.73
C LYS A 316 6.03 -1.95 -66.01
N THR A 317 5.10 -1.04 -66.26
CA THR A 317 4.44 -0.90 -67.58
C THR A 317 5.36 -0.30 -68.65
N LEU A 318 6.53 0.24 -68.28
CA LEU A 318 7.49 0.83 -69.22
C LEU A 318 8.65 -0.12 -69.61
N PHE A 319 8.84 -1.24 -68.88
CA PHE A 319 10.01 -2.13 -69.03
C PHE A 319 9.68 -3.61 -69.29
N SER A 320 8.46 -3.94 -69.75
CA SER A 320 8.04 -5.34 -69.96
C SER A 320 8.58 -6.04 -71.21
N ASP A 321 9.50 -5.43 -71.95
CA ASP A 321 10.17 -6.08 -73.07
C ASP A 321 11.59 -6.51 -72.67
N VAL A 322 11.76 -7.81 -72.38
CA VAL A 322 12.92 -8.68 -72.70
C VAL A 322 13.03 -9.87 -71.71
N LYS A 323 12.65 -11.07 -72.22
CA LYS A 323 13.23 -12.42 -72.03
C LYS A 323 13.21 -13.15 -70.66
N SER A 324 12.23 -14.06 -70.53
CA SER A 324 12.31 -15.55 -70.40
C SER A 324 13.23 -16.30 -69.40
N LEU A 325 12.56 -17.06 -68.49
CA LEU A 325 12.79 -18.46 -68.01
C LEU A 325 13.99 -18.81 -67.09
N PRO A 326 13.98 -19.94 -66.31
CA PRO A 326 13.12 -20.30 -65.16
C PRO A 326 13.90 -20.93 -63.97
N PHE A 327 13.44 -20.85 -62.71
CA PHE A 327 13.90 -21.78 -61.66
C PHE A 327 12.76 -22.15 -60.68
N GLN A 328 12.11 -23.27 -61.00
CA GLN A 328 11.24 -24.06 -60.13
C GLN A 328 12.08 -25.25 -59.66
N GLN A 329 12.81 -25.14 -58.55
CA GLN A 329 13.36 -26.32 -57.84
C GLN A 329 14.03 -26.02 -56.49
N ILE A 330 13.44 -25.19 -55.61
CA ILE A 330 13.81 -25.21 -54.17
C ILE A 330 12.55 -24.94 -53.33
N LYS A 331 11.61 -25.88 -53.37
CA LYS A 331 10.49 -25.96 -52.42
C LYS A 331 10.33 -27.43 -52.09
N GLU A 332 10.99 -27.90 -51.03
CA GLU A 332 10.63 -29.08 -50.22
C GLU A 332 11.82 -29.55 -49.37
N THR A 333 12.14 -28.80 -48.31
CA THR A 333 12.64 -29.32 -47.01
C THR A 333 12.95 -28.14 -46.09
N ILE A 334 11.98 -27.66 -45.31
CA ILE A 334 12.27 -26.89 -44.09
C ILE A 334 11.27 -27.34 -43.03
N GLY A 335 11.68 -28.27 -42.17
CA GLY A 335 11.01 -28.55 -40.90
C GLY A 335 11.72 -27.79 -39.79
N TYR A 336 11.05 -26.89 -39.06
CA TYR A 336 11.54 -26.23 -37.83
C TYR A 336 13.03 -25.80 -37.84
N PHE A 337 13.43 -25.06 -38.86
CA PHE A 337 14.74 -24.40 -38.94
C PHE A 337 14.54 -22.88 -38.96
N SER A 338 15.20 -22.15 -38.06
CA SER A 338 15.18 -20.70 -38.05
C SER A 338 16.11 -20.16 -39.14
N ILE A 339 15.60 -19.22 -39.94
CA ILE A 339 16.34 -18.64 -41.08
C ILE A 339 17.00 -17.33 -40.60
N PRO A 340 18.27 -17.04 -40.98
CA PRO A 340 18.91 -15.77 -40.66
C PRO A 340 18.12 -14.58 -41.21
N GLU A 341 18.01 -13.48 -40.45
CA GLU A 341 17.23 -12.27 -40.84
C GLU A 341 17.64 -11.64 -42.18
N ASN A 342 18.87 -11.90 -42.65
CA ASN A 342 19.42 -11.39 -43.91
C ASN A 342 19.61 -12.50 -44.98
N PHE A 343 18.96 -13.65 -44.86
CA PHE A 343 19.12 -14.75 -45.81
C PHE A 343 18.37 -14.47 -47.12
N ASP A 344 19.10 -14.32 -48.23
CA ASP A 344 18.50 -14.21 -49.57
C ASP A 344 18.79 -15.49 -50.35
N VAL A 345 17.72 -16.11 -50.86
CA VAL A 345 17.83 -17.32 -51.70
C VAL A 345 18.57 -17.07 -53.01
N ASN A 346 18.72 -15.80 -53.41
CA ASN A 346 19.45 -15.38 -54.59
C ASN A 346 20.94 -15.04 -54.31
N ASP A 347 21.37 -15.07 -53.05
CA ASP A 347 22.79 -14.93 -52.71
C ASP A 347 23.60 -16.07 -53.34
N ASP A 348 24.89 -15.85 -53.61
CA ASP A 348 25.77 -16.97 -53.99
C ASP A 348 25.89 -17.98 -52.82
N TRP A 349 26.17 -19.25 -53.16
CA TRP A 349 26.20 -20.34 -52.19
C TRP A 349 27.15 -20.09 -50.99
N ALA A 350 28.29 -19.43 -51.22
CA ALA A 350 29.24 -19.15 -50.14
C ALA A 350 28.70 -18.08 -49.17
N THR A 351 27.97 -17.09 -49.69
CA THR A 351 27.28 -16.09 -48.89
C THR A 351 26.12 -16.69 -48.08
N GLN A 352 25.30 -17.54 -48.69
CA GLN A 352 24.23 -18.28 -47.99
C GLN A 352 24.80 -19.14 -46.86
N LYS A 353 25.86 -19.88 -47.15
CA LYS A 353 26.59 -20.72 -46.19
C LYS A 353 27.07 -19.91 -44.99
N ARG A 354 27.74 -18.78 -45.24
CA ARG A 354 28.30 -17.92 -44.18
C ARG A 354 27.21 -17.30 -43.29
N LYS A 355 26.08 -16.88 -43.88
CA LYS A 355 24.94 -16.34 -43.11
C LYS A 355 24.32 -17.40 -42.20
N CYS A 356 24.19 -18.63 -42.72
CA CYS A 356 23.72 -19.79 -41.96
C CYS A 356 24.67 -20.12 -40.79
N GLU A 357 25.99 -20.12 -41.01
CA GLU A 357 27.00 -20.36 -39.96
C GLU A 357 26.96 -19.29 -38.84
N ILE A 358 26.84 -18.01 -39.19
CA ILE A 358 26.77 -16.91 -38.21
C ILE A 358 25.52 -17.02 -37.35
N HIS A 359 24.38 -17.33 -37.96
CA HIS A 359 23.11 -17.54 -37.27
C HIS A 359 23.19 -18.72 -36.30
N ASN A 360 23.73 -19.84 -36.75
CA ASN A 360 23.91 -21.04 -35.94
C ASN A 360 24.87 -20.79 -34.75
N GLN A 361 25.93 -19.99 -34.96
CA GLN A 361 26.81 -19.56 -33.87
C GLN A 361 26.13 -18.61 -32.87
N SER A 362 25.18 -17.80 -33.32
CA SER A 362 24.38 -16.92 -32.44
C SER A 362 23.48 -17.76 -31.51
N ILE A 363 22.76 -18.73 -32.09
CA ILE A 363 21.92 -19.67 -31.33
C ILE A 363 22.75 -20.45 -30.30
N TYR A 364 23.92 -20.95 -30.72
CA TYR A 364 24.83 -21.65 -29.83
C TYR A 364 25.28 -20.78 -28.64
N ARG A 365 25.69 -19.53 -28.89
CA ARG A 365 26.10 -18.58 -27.84
C ARG A 365 24.96 -18.27 -26.87
N ASN A 366 23.73 -18.09 -27.38
CA ASN A 366 22.57 -17.86 -26.54
C ASN A 366 22.32 -19.06 -25.59
N TYR A 367 22.42 -20.29 -26.08
CA TYR A 367 22.34 -21.47 -25.22
C TYR A 367 23.47 -21.55 -24.18
N GLU A 368 24.68 -21.14 -24.52
CA GLU A 368 25.80 -21.04 -23.56
C GLU A 368 25.54 -20.03 -22.46
N GLU A 369 25.09 -18.83 -22.81
CA GLU A 369 24.80 -17.76 -21.87
C GLU A 369 23.65 -18.15 -20.93
N ASN A 370 22.58 -18.74 -21.45
CA ASN A 370 21.45 -19.22 -20.65
C ASN A 370 21.90 -20.31 -19.67
N LEU A 371 22.73 -21.24 -20.11
CA LEU A 371 23.28 -22.29 -19.25
C LEU A 371 24.18 -21.71 -18.14
N ALA A 372 25.05 -20.74 -18.46
CA ALA A 372 25.91 -20.09 -17.48
C ALA A 372 25.11 -19.28 -16.44
N ASN A 373 24.11 -18.53 -16.90
CA ASN A 373 23.22 -17.75 -16.05
C ASN A 373 22.39 -18.63 -15.12
N GLY A 374 21.84 -19.74 -15.64
CA GLY A 374 21.13 -20.73 -14.83
C GLY A 374 22.00 -21.32 -13.72
N LYS A 375 23.23 -21.75 -14.05
CA LYS A 375 24.19 -22.28 -13.07
C LYS A 375 24.51 -21.26 -11.97
N LYS A 376 24.76 -20.00 -12.34
CA LYS A 376 25.06 -18.92 -11.38
C LYS A 376 23.91 -18.67 -10.42
N ARG A 377 22.67 -18.59 -10.91
CA ARG A 377 21.48 -18.33 -10.08
C ARG A 377 21.23 -19.45 -9.07
N VAL A 378 21.32 -20.72 -9.50
CA VAL A 378 21.17 -21.87 -8.59
C VAL A 378 22.27 -21.86 -7.52
N SER A 379 23.53 -21.61 -7.91
CA SER A 379 24.66 -21.55 -6.98
C SER A 379 24.51 -20.47 -5.91
N ASP A 380 23.99 -19.29 -6.27
CA ASP A 380 23.74 -18.20 -5.33
C ASP A 380 22.68 -18.59 -4.27
N LEU A 381 21.56 -19.18 -4.72
CA LEU A 381 20.51 -19.63 -3.79
C LEU A 381 20.98 -20.74 -2.86
N VAL A 382 21.75 -21.71 -3.39
CA VAL A 382 22.34 -22.77 -2.56
C VAL A 382 23.28 -22.18 -1.51
N SER A 383 24.08 -21.17 -1.87
CA SER A 383 24.97 -20.50 -0.92
C SER A 383 24.19 -19.81 0.21
N LYS A 384 23.09 -19.13 -0.11
CA LYS A 384 22.19 -18.52 0.89
C LYS A 384 21.53 -19.56 1.78
N MET A 385 21.10 -20.69 1.22
CA MET A 385 20.56 -21.80 1.99
C MET A 385 21.61 -22.39 2.96
N LEU A 386 22.87 -22.55 2.52
CA LEU A 386 23.97 -23.03 3.37
C LEU A 386 24.29 -22.08 4.53
N LEU A 387 24.07 -20.77 4.36
CA LEU A 387 24.16 -19.83 5.48
C LEU A 387 23.05 -20.07 6.52
N ALA A 388 21.87 -20.52 6.08
CA ALA A 388 20.74 -20.85 6.95
C ALA A 388 20.88 -22.22 7.66
N THR A 389 21.72 -23.13 7.13
CA THR A 389 22.08 -24.35 7.84
C THR A 389 22.96 -24.06 9.05
N ASN A 390 23.84 -23.07 8.96
CA ASN A 390 24.89 -22.79 9.96
C ASN A 390 24.45 -21.85 11.09
N ALA A 391 23.42 -21.04 10.89
CA ALA A 391 22.91 -20.12 11.89
C ALA A 391 21.39 -20.04 11.82
N SER A 392 20.74 -19.89 12.97
CA SER A 392 19.30 -19.70 13.01
C SER A 392 18.90 -18.38 12.32
N LYS A 393 17.76 -18.39 11.63
CA LYS A 393 17.23 -17.25 10.88
C LYS A 393 15.77 -16.99 11.24
N GLU A 394 15.33 -15.76 11.00
CA GLU A 394 13.92 -15.40 11.07
C GLU A 394 13.10 -16.18 10.04
N ILE A 395 11.84 -16.48 10.37
CA ILE A 395 10.91 -17.21 9.50
C ILE A 395 10.77 -16.54 8.13
N SER A 396 10.75 -15.21 8.09
CA SER A 396 10.67 -14.38 6.87
C SER A 396 11.79 -14.66 5.87
N TYR A 397 12.98 -15.07 6.34
CA TYR A 397 14.13 -15.40 5.50
C TYR A 397 13.92 -16.71 4.75
N TYR A 398 13.32 -17.71 5.40
CA TYR A 398 12.99 -19.00 4.77
C TYR A 398 11.90 -18.84 3.70
N ASP A 399 10.87 -18.03 3.98
CA ASP A 399 9.80 -17.73 3.03
C ASP A 399 10.34 -17.03 1.75
N LEU A 400 11.33 -16.15 1.91
CA LEU A 400 11.98 -15.48 0.78
C LEU A 400 12.77 -16.48 -0.10
N LEU A 401 13.56 -17.36 0.52
CA LEU A 401 14.33 -18.36 -0.22
C LEU A 401 13.43 -19.37 -0.93
N GLU A 402 12.36 -19.81 -0.28
CA GLU A 402 11.35 -20.70 -0.87
C GLU A 402 10.72 -20.11 -2.14
N ARG A 403 10.34 -18.82 -2.11
CA ARG A 403 9.82 -18.12 -3.30
C ARG A 403 10.84 -18.08 -4.44
N GLN A 404 12.11 -17.78 -4.13
CA GLN A 404 13.17 -17.72 -5.13
C GLN A 404 13.46 -19.08 -5.77
N PHE A 405 13.49 -20.16 -4.97
CA PHE A 405 13.63 -21.52 -5.48
C PHE A 405 12.44 -21.94 -6.35
N ASN A 406 11.21 -21.61 -5.95
CA ASN A 406 10.00 -21.89 -6.73
C ASN A 406 9.95 -21.11 -8.06
N GLN A 407 10.44 -19.86 -8.09
CA GLN A 407 10.54 -19.09 -9.32
C GLN A 407 11.52 -19.73 -10.32
N ILE A 408 12.70 -20.15 -9.86
CA ILE A 408 13.68 -20.84 -10.72
C ILE A 408 13.13 -22.19 -11.19
N LYS A 409 12.43 -22.92 -10.31
CA LYS A 409 11.76 -24.18 -10.65
C LYS A 409 10.80 -23.98 -11.82
N SER A 410 9.94 -22.97 -11.76
CA SER A 410 9.01 -22.63 -12.84
C SER A 410 9.73 -22.33 -14.17
N ILE A 411 10.78 -21.51 -14.13
CA ILE A 411 11.58 -21.16 -15.31
C ILE A 411 12.19 -22.41 -15.96
N PHE A 412 12.76 -23.32 -15.16
CA PHE A 412 13.37 -24.55 -15.68
C PHE A 412 12.34 -25.54 -16.21
N SER A 413 11.15 -25.61 -15.63
CA SER A 413 10.04 -26.42 -16.16
C SER A 413 9.62 -25.94 -17.56
N VAL A 414 9.38 -24.63 -17.72
CA VAL A 414 9.01 -24.05 -19.03
C VAL A 414 10.13 -24.25 -20.07
N ALA A 415 11.39 -24.10 -19.66
CA ALA A 415 12.53 -24.30 -20.55
C ALA A 415 12.74 -25.76 -20.99
N LEU A 416 12.25 -26.75 -20.23
CA LEU A 416 12.28 -28.16 -20.62
C LEU A 416 11.24 -28.51 -21.68
N ASP A 417 10.07 -27.86 -21.59
CA ASP A 417 8.95 -28.04 -22.52
C ASP A 417 9.13 -27.25 -23.83
N SER A 418 10.13 -26.37 -23.88
CA SER A 418 10.44 -25.58 -25.07
C SER A 418 11.01 -26.45 -26.21
N GLU A 419 10.55 -26.16 -27.43
CA GLU A 419 11.06 -26.78 -28.66
C GLU A 419 12.51 -26.35 -28.94
N ILE A 420 13.27 -27.22 -29.62
CA ILE A 420 14.65 -26.93 -30.00
C ILE A 420 14.66 -26.04 -31.24
N ASP A 421 15.42 -24.95 -31.20
CA ASP A 421 15.80 -24.23 -32.42
C ASP A 421 16.98 -24.97 -33.05
N LYS A 422 16.73 -25.63 -34.19
CA LYS A 422 17.75 -26.42 -34.89
C LYS A 422 18.66 -25.56 -35.77
N GLY A 423 18.46 -24.24 -35.79
CA GLY A 423 19.20 -23.29 -36.61
C GLY A 423 18.81 -23.36 -38.08
N CYS A 424 19.71 -22.94 -38.95
CA CYS A 424 19.59 -23.03 -40.40
C CYS A 424 20.31 -24.29 -40.91
N GLU A 425 19.70 -25.03 -41.85
CA GLU A 425 20.27 -26.25 -42.46
C GLU A 425 20.46 -26.04 -43.98
N ILE A 426 21.70 -26.18 -44.45
CA ILE A 426 22.09 -26.15 -45.86
C ILE A 426 23.02 -27.34 -46.10
N GLU A 427 22.92 -27.96 -47.29
CA GLU A 427 23.72 -29.13 -47.68
C GLU A 427 25.23 -28.92 -47.38
N GLY A 428 25.80 -29.80 -46.55
CA GLY A 428 27.22 -29.75 -46.13
C GLY A 428 27.50 -29.02 -44.80
N ILE A 429 26.50 -28.43 -44.13
CA ILE A 429 26.62 -27.88 -42.76
C ILE A 429 25.82 -28.77 -41.81
N VAL A 430 26.52 -29.43 -40.86
CA VAL A 430 25.87 -30.30 -39.87
C VAL A 430 25.76 -29.59 -38.52
N ASN A 431 24.54 -29.42 -37.99
CA ASN A 431 24.24 -28.65 -36.77
C ASN A 431 24.40 -29.42 -35.44
N LEU A 432 25.21 -30.49 -35.43
CA LEU A 432 25.46 -31.34 -34.26
C LEU A 432 25.88 -30.54 -33.00
N SER A 433 26.53 -29.38 -33.17
CA SER A 433 26.96 -28.52 -32.06
C SER A 433 25.79 -27.90 -31.28
N ILE A 434 24.76 -27.41 -31.97
CA ILE A 434 23.57 -26.78 -31.36
C ILE A 434 22.75 -27.85 -30.62
N GLU A 435 22.54 -29.00 -31.26
CA GLU A 435 21.75 -30.08 -30.66
C GLU A 435 22.43 -30.64 -29.40
N ASN A 436 23.75 -30.80 -29.43
CA ASN A 436 24.52 -31.21 -28.26
C ASN A 436 24.44 -30.18 -27.13
N LYS A 437 24.50 -28.88 -27.43
CA LYS A 437 24.39 -27.82 -26.43
C LYS A 437 23.01 -27.74 -25.82
N PHE A 438 21.98 -27.87 -26.63
CA PHE A 438 20.60 -27.93 -26.17
C PHE A 438 20.34 -29.15 -25.28
N LYS A 439 20.90 -30.32 -25.63
CA LYS A 439 20.88 -31.52 -24.76
C LYS A 439 21.59 -31.27 -23.43
N GLU A 440 22.73 -30.59 -23.43
CA GLU A 440 23.44 -30.18 -22.19
C GLU A 440 22.57 -29.30 -21.30
N MET A 441 21.91 -28.30 -21.90
CA MET A 441 21.00 -27.39 -21.21
C MET A 441 19.78 -28.12 -20.63
N ARG A 442 19.11 -28.99 -21.39
CA ARG A 442 18.00 -29.81 -20.88
C ARG A 442 18.46 -30.72 -19.74
N LYS A 443 19.63 -31.34 -19.85
CA LYS A 443 20.21 -32.16 -18.77
C LYS A 443 20.44 -31.34 -17.50
N PHE A 444 20.95 -30.11 -17.65
CA PHE A 444 21.12 -29.18 -16.53
C PHE A 444 19.79 -28.78 -15.89
N HIS A 445 18.77 -28.40 -16.66
CA HIS A 445 17.45 -28.04 -16.12
C HIS A 445 16.80 -29.23 -15.39
N LYS A 446 16.81 -30.42 -15.99
CA LYS A 446 16.25 -31.63 -15.38
C LYS A 446 16.92 -31.98 -14.05
N LYS A 447 18.26 -31.91 -14.00
CA LYS A 447 19.01 -32.12 -12.75
C LYS A 447 18.69 -31.04 -11.72
N SER A 448 18.69 -29.77 -12.13
CA SER A 448 18.43 -28.64 -11.25
C SER A 448 17.03 -28.69 -10.64
N LEU A 449 16.01 -29.14 -11.37
CA LEU A 449 14.67 -29.31 -10.80
C LEU A 449 14.63 -30.32 -9.65
N ILE A 450 15.33 -31.45 -9.81
CA ILE A 450 15.46 -32.47 -8.76
C ILE A 450 16.20 -31.89 -7.56
N ASP A 451 17.30 -31.20 -7.79
CA ASP A 451 18.11 -30.58 -6.73
C ASP A 451 17.29 -29.50 -5.97
N ILE A 452 16.52 -28.67 -6.69
CA ILE A 452 15.63 -27.65 -6.11
C ILE A 452 14.57 -28.28 -5.20
N ASP A 453 13.97 -29.40 -5.58
CA ASP A 453 13.01 -30.10 -4.73
C ASP A 453 13.64 -30.60 -3.42
N VAL A 454 14.91 -31.03 -3.48
CA VAL A 454 15.68 -31.40 -2.28
C VAL A 454 15.96 -30.16 -1.42
N TYR A 455 16.31 -29.04 -2.04
CA TYR A 455 16.57 -27.78 -1.32
C TYR A 455 15.33 -27.22 -0.64
N LEU A 456 14.17 -27.26 -1.30
CA LEU A 456 12.89 -26.85 -0.72
C LEU A 456 12.53 -27.69 0.51
N LYS A 457 12.68 -29.02 0.44
CA LYS A 457 12.50 -29.90 1.60
C LYS A 457 13.48 -29.61 2.74
N THR A 458 14.72 -29.26 2.38
CA THR A 458 15.75 -28.88 3.36
C THR A 458 15.37 -27.58 4.06
N LEU A 459 14.92 -26.57 3.33
CA LEU A 459 14.43 -25.30 3.87
C LEU A 459 13.25 -25.50 4.83
N GLU A 460 12.30 -26.37 4.48
CA GLU A 460 11.17 -26.71 5.36
C GLU A 460 11.65 -27.33 6.68
N GLY A 461 12.65 -28.22 6.63
CA GLY A 461 13.28 -28.80 7.81
C GLY A 461 13.98 -27.76 8.69
N LEU A 462 14.71 -26.82 8.09
CA LEU A 462 15.39 -25.74 8.81
C LEU A 462 14.39 -24.79 9.48
N ARG A 463 13.30 -24.45 8.78
CA ARG A 463 12.21 -23.64 9.33
C ARG A 463 11.60 -24.30 10.57
N LYS A 464 11.32 -25.61 10.51
CA LYS A 464 10.76 -26.36 11.65
C LYS A 464 11.74 -26.41 12.84
N ARG A 465 13.04 -26.61 12.57
CA ARG A 465 14.09 -26.59 13.61
C ARG A 465 14.11 -25.24 14.35
N ASP A 466 14.08 -24.15 13.60
CA ASP A 466 14.22 -22.81 14.18
C ASP A 466 12.97 -22.39 14.97
N ILE A 467 11.77 -22.73 14.48
CA ILE A 467 10.51 -22.58 15.23
C ILE A 467 10.55 -23.39 16.53
N ALA A 468 11.06 -24.63 16.47
CA ALA A 468 11.19 -25.47 17.66
C ALA A 468 12.19 -24.87 18.67
N ASN A 469 13.29 -24.26 18.20
CA ASN A 469 14.27 -23.58 19.05
C ASN A 469 13.70 -22.32 19.71
N GLU A 470 12.93 -21.50 18.98
CA GLU A 470 12.23 -20.35 19.57
C GLU A 470 11.27 -20.79 20.68
N ASN A 471 10.48 -21.83 20.42
CA ASN A 471 9.56 -22.39 21.40
C ASN A 471 10.28 -23.00 22.61
N LEU A 472 11.42 -23.68 22.42
CA LEU A 472 12.22 -24.24 23.51
C LEU A 472 12.92 -23.14 24.34
N THR A 473 13.28 -22.02 23.71
CA THR A 473 13.86 -20.84 24.39
C THR A 473 12.80 -20.15 25.24
N ASN A 474 11.57 -20.07 24.73
CA ASN A 474 10.41 -19.57 25.46
C ASN A 474 10.01 -20.48 26.63
N LEU A 475 10.10 -21.81 26.47
CA LEU A 475 9.85 -22.79 27.54
C LEU A 475 10.97 -22.88 28.58
N LYS A 476 12.24 -22.63 28.21
CA LYS A 476 13.37 -22.60 29.16
C LYS A 476 13.41 -21.32 30.00
N LEU A 477 12.75 -20.24 29.57
CA LEU A 477 12.56 -19.02 30.36
C LEU A 477 11.48 -19.17 31.46
N GLU A 478 10.75 -20.30 31.50
CA GLU A 478 9.66 -20.55 32.45
C GLU A 478 9.97 -21.55 33.59
N GLN A 479 11.19 -22.10 33.71
CA GLN A 479 11.55 -22.96 34.85
C GLN A 479 12.70 -22.44 35.72
N PRO A 480 12.60 -22.48 37.07
CA PRO A 480 13.67 -22.06 37.95
C PRO A 480 14.70 -23.18 38.13
N LYS A 481 15.97 -22.91 37.82
CA LYS A 481 17.09 -23.72 38.32
C LYS A 481 17.99 -22.87 39.21
N GLN A 482 18.14 -23.32 40.46
CA GLN A 482 19.03 -22.80 41.49
C GLN A 482 20.50 -23.18 41.23
N ASN A 483 21.37 -22.21 41.56
CA ASN A 483 22.75 -22.23 42.10
C ASN A 483 23.82 -23.17 41.46
N THR A 484 25.07 -22.74 41.19
CA THR A 484 26.04 -22.20 42.17
C THR A 484 27.27 -21.54 41.46
N ILE A 485 27.63 -20.30 41.87
CA ILE A 485 28.96 -19.65 42.20
C ILE A 485 30.26 -20.24 41.55
N THR A 486 31.21 -19.50 40.93
CA THR A 486 32.20 -18.51 41.48
C THR A 486 32.86 -17.59 40.42
N GLU A 487 32.95 -16.30 40.77
CA GLU A 487 34.04 -15.29 40.64
C GLU A 487 34.95 -15.21 39.39
N ASN A 488 34.85 -14.10 38.65
CA ASN A 488 35.93 -13.07 38.57
C ASN A 488 35.50 -11.79 37.82
N ASN A 489 35.85 -10.67 38.43
CA ASN A 489 35.65 -9.25 38.09
C ASN A 489 35.53 -8.84 36.60
N LEU A 490 34.45 -8.12 36.26
CA LEU A 490 34.45 -6.99 35.31
C LEU A 490 33.14 -6.18 35.41
N TYR A 491 33.27 -4.90 35.76
CA TYR A 491 32.29 -3.80 35.75
C TYR A 491 30.80 -4.17 35.55
N VAL A 492 30.05 -4.22 36.65
CA VAL A 492 28.58 -4.30 36.62
C VAL A 492 28.00 -2.94 36.24
N ILE A 493 27.61 -2.79 34.97
CA ILE A 493 26.52 -1.89 34.61
C ILE A 493 25.29 -2.43 35.36
N LYS A 494 24.82 -1.72 36.39
CA LYS A 494 23.53 -2.03 37.05
C LYS A 494 22.46 -1.99 35.97
N THR A 495 21.98 -3.15 35.56
CA THR A 495 20.76 -3.26 34.75
C THR A 495 19.59 -2.94 35.67
N ASP A 496 18.87 -1.86 35.37
CA ASP A 496 17.71 -1.43 36.15
C ASP A 496 16.69 -2.57 36.25
N ARG A 497 16.37 -2.94 37.49
CA ARG A 497 15.33 -3.92 37.81
C ARG A 497 14.02 -3.48 37.13
N LYS A 498 13.48 -4.30 36.25
CA LYS A 498 12.13 -4.07 35.70
C LYS A 498 11.08 -4.41 36.76
N TYR A 499 10.32 -3.40 37.18
CA TYR A 499 9.24 -3.55 38.16
C TYR A 499 7.97 -4.10 37.52
N ILE A 500 7.25 -4.97 38.24
CA ILE A 500 6.01 -5.55 37.73
C ILE A 500 4.85 -4.54 37.80
N ALA A 501 3.75 -4.84 37.10
CA ALA A 501 2.58 -3.97 37.07
C ALA A 501 1.99 -3.70 38.47
N LYS A 502 1.98 -4.72 39.34
CA LYS A 502 1.50 -4.58 40.72
C LYS A 502 2.38 -3.67 41.58
N GLU A 503 3.68 -3.66 41.37
CA GLU A 503 4.61 -2.78 42.08
C GLU A 503 4.43 -1.33 41.67
N ASN A 504 4.25 -1.07 40.37
CA ASN A 504 3.90 0.27 39.86
C ASN A 504 2.54 0.76 40.40
N ALA A 505 1.54 -0.12 40.44
CA ALA A 505 0.23 0.19 41.00
C ALA A 505 0.31 0.48 42.51
N LEU A 506 1.10 -0.30 43.24
CA LEU A 506 1.31 -0.11 44.68
C LEU A 506 1.98 1.24 44.98
N ALA A 507 3.02 1.60 44.23
CA ALA A 507 3.69 2.89 44.37
C ALA A 507 2.74 4.07 44.06
N TYR A 508 1.92 3.94 43.03
CA TYR A 508 0.89 4.93 42.70
C TYR A 508 -0.14 5.11 43.82
N ILE A 509 -0.64 4.02 44.40
CA ILE A 509 -1.64 4.08 45.46
C ILE A 509 -1.06 4.74 46.71
N PHE A 510 0.18 4.41 47.09
CA PHE A 510 0.82 5.05 48.23
C PHE A 510 1.13 6.54 47.98
N ASP A 511 1.48 6.93 46.75
CA ASP A 511 1.62 8.34 46.39
C ASP A 511 0.31 9.13 46.57
N LEU A 512 -0.85 8.52 46.27
CA LEU A 512 -2.16 9.14 46.50
C LEU A 512 -2.44 9.27 48.00
N TYR A 513 -2.27 8.18 48.76
CA TYR A 513 -2.55 8.17 50.19
C TYR A 513 -1.66 9.15 50.96
N ALA A 514 -0.39 9.28 50.57
CA ALA A 514 0.52 10.26 51.13
C ALA A 514 0.08 11.72 50.89
N LYS A 515 -0.73 11.97 49.85
CA LYS A 515 -1.33 13.29 49.57
C LYS A 515 -2.73 13.47 50.18
N GLY A 516 -3.30 12.43 50.77
CA GLY A 516 -4.71 12.43 51.18
C GLY A 516 -5.69 12.34 49.99
N GLU A 517 -5.21 11.91 48.82
CA GLU A 517 -6.02 11.71 47.62
C GLU A 517 -6.60 10.28 47.61
N VAL A 518 -7.73 10.12 46.93
CA VAL A 518 -8.36 8.82 46.72
C VAL A 518 -8.16 8.35 45.28
N ILE A 519 -8.31 7.05 45.08
CA ILE A 519 -8.23 6.45 43.75
C ILE A 519 -9.40 6.95 42.90
N PRO A 520 -9.18 7.32 41.63
CA PRO A 520 -10.25 7.78 40.76
C PRO A 520 -11.43 6.80 40.71
N VAL A 521 -12.62 7.28 41.06
CA VAL A 521 -13.88 6.55 40.97
C VAL A 521 -14.83 7.23 40.00
N ASN A 522 -15.69 6.44 39.36
CA ASN A 522 -16.79 6.90 38.54
C ASN A 522 -17.87 7.51 39.43
N VAL A 523 -18.32 8.71 39.10
CA VAL A 523 -19.35 9.44 39.86
C VAL A 523 -20.72 8.75 39.77
N ILE A 524 -20.95 7.94 38.73
CA ILE A 524 -22.26 7.36 38.41
C ILE A 524 -22.48 5.99 39.08
N ASP A 525 -21.47 5.11 39.09
CA ASP A 525 -21.60 3.73 39.59
C ASP A 525 -20.75 3.46 40.85
N GLY A 526 -19.94 4.42 41.30
CA GLY A 526 -19.04 4.28 42.45
C GLY A 526 -17.86 3.30 42.22
N GLY A 527 -17.76 2.70 41.03
CA GLY A 527 -16.66 1.83 40.65
C GLY A 527 -15.38 2.61 40.36
N TYR A 528 -14.24 1.93 40.28
CA TYR A 528 -12.99 2.59 39.90
C TYR A 528 -13.05 3.10 38.45
N ASN A 529 -12.62 4.35 38.23
CA ASN A 529 -12.65 4.98 36.91
C ASN A 529 -11.61 4.34 35.99
N ALA A 530 -12.06 3.35 35.21
CA ALA A 530 -11.21 2.58 34.32
C ALA A 530 -10.55 3.45 33.23
N MET A 531 -11.24 4.50 32.76
CA MET A 531 -10.70 5.41 31.75
C MET A 531 -9.51 6.20 32.31
N GLU A 532 -9.66 6.79 33.49
CA GLU A 532 -8.62 7.58 34.13
C GLU A 532 -7.43 6.72 34.58
N LEU A 533 -7.69 5.55 35.15
CA LEU A 533 -6.62 4.61 35.53
C LEU A 533 -5.84 4.08 34.32
N LYS A 534 -6.49 3.85 33.17
CA LYS A 534 -5.79 3.52 31.91
C LYS A 534 -4.93 4.69 31.45
N ARG A 535 -5.44 5.92 31.47
CA ARG A 535 -4.67 7.12 31.12
C ARG A 535 -3.40 7.26 31.98
N ILE A 536 -3.51 7.02 33.29
CA ILE A 536 -2.37 7.01 34.22
C ILE A 536 -1.39 5.88 33.90
N GLY A 537 -1.89 4.70 33.53
CA GLY A 537 -1.08 3.58 33.05
C GLY A 537 -0.22 3.96 31.84
N SER A 538 -0.81 4.66 30.86
CA SER A 538 -0.06 5.17 29.70
C SER A 538 1.04 6.15 30.11
N LEU A 539 0.74 7.08 31.03
CA LEU A 539 1.72 8.04 31.55
C LEU A 539 2.87 7.37 32.32
N ARG A 540 2.62 6.21 32.93
CA ARG A 540 3.62 5.38 33.60
C ARG A 540 4.36 4.41 32.67
N GLY A 541 4.18 4.53 31.34
CA GLY A 541 4.94 3.77 30.34
C GLY A 541 4.43 2.36 30.07
N PHE A 542 3.19 2.02 30.45
CA PHE A 542 2.60 0.72 30.12
C PHE A 542 2.13 0.67 28.66
N SER A 543 2.71 -0.24 27.86
CA SER A 543 2.32 -0.47 26.46
C SER A 543 0.87 -0.94 26.29
N ARG A 544 0.32 -1.59 27.33
CA ARG A 544 -1.10 -1.93 27.45
C ARG A 544 -1.66 -1.22 28.68
N PRO A 545 -2.36 -0.09 28.51
CA PRO A 545 -2.90 0.69 29.63
C PRO A 545 -3.85 -0.10 30.55
N ASP A 546 -4.53 -1.10 29.99
CA ASP A 546 -5.40 -2.03 30.72
C ASP A 546 -4.63 -2.85 31.78
N THR A 547 -3.33 -3.11 31.56
CA THR A 547 -2.47 -3.83 32.50
C THR A 547 -2.31 -3.07 33.81
N PHE A 548 -2.13 -1.75 33.76
CA PHE A 548 -2.00 -0.93 34.96
C PHE A 548 -3.34 -0.82 35.70
N TYR A 549 -4.43 -0.60 34.97
CA TYR A 549 -5.78 -0.64 35.55
C TYR A 549 -6.04 -1.95 36.31
N ARG A 550 -5.84 -3.10 35.66
CA ARG A 550 -6.00 -4.41 36.31
C ARG A 550 -5.07 -4.61 37.51
N ALA A 551 -3.86 -4.07 37.45
CA ALA A 551 -2.91 -4.14 38.56
C ALA A 551 -3.39 -3.32 39.77
N VAL A 552 -3.91 -2.11 39.56
CA VAL A 552 -4.54 -1.29 40.63
C VAL A 552 -5.70 -2.05 41.27
N ILE A 553 -6.62 -2.58 40.46
CA ILE A 553 -7.74 -3.39 40.98
C ILE A 553 -7.24 -4.62 41.73
N SER A 554 -6.20 -5.29 41.24
CA SER A 554 -5.63 -6.47 41.90
C SER A 554 -4.93 -6.14 43.21
N VAL A 555 -4.27 -4.99 43.32
CA VAL A 555 -3.59 -4.55 44.55
C VAL A 555 -4.61 -4.18 45.63
N LEU A 556 -5.73 -3.56 45.24
CA LEU A 556 -6.80 -3.16 46.17
C LEU A 556 -7.63 -4.33 46.73
N LYS A 557 -7.37 -5.56 46.29
CA LYS A 557 -7.93 -6.77 46.92
C LYS A 557 -7.20 -7.13 48.22
N PHE A 558 -6.05 -6.51 48.49
CA PHE A 558 -5.22 -6.75 49.66
C PHE A 558 -5.39 -5.60 50.67
N ASP A 559 -5.17 -5.88 51.96
CA ASP A 559 -5.12 -4.84 52.99
C ASP A 559 -3.75 -4.17 53.01
N LEU A 560 -3.65 -2.99 52.40
CA LEU A 560 -2.39 -2.26 52.23
C LEU A 560 -1.81 -1.70 53.55
N ASN A 561 -2.54 -1.84 54.66
CA ASN A 561 -2.04 -1.51 56.01
C ASN A 561 -1.39 -2.72 56.71
N LYS A 562 -1.31 -3.88 56.05
CA LYS A 562 -0.70 -5.09 56.60
C LYS A 562 0.53 -5.49 55.81
N ILE A 563 1.67 -5.57 56.50
CA ILE A 563 2.96 -5.98 55.89
C ILE A 563 2.86 -7.35 55.21
N LYS A 564 2.12 -8.32 55.79
CA LYS A 564 1.91 -9.64 55.19
C LYS A 564 1.26 -9.56 53.80
N ASP A 565 0.29 -8.67 53.64
CA ASP A 565 -0.45 -8.50 52.40
C ASP A 565 0.40 -7.76 51.35
N LEU A 566 1.21 -6.78 51.78
CA LEU A 566 2.21 -6.13 50.91
C LEU A 566 3.26 -7.13 50.40
N GLN A 567 3.74 -8.03 51.26
CA GLN A 567 4.66 -9.11 50.90
C GLN A 567 4.04 -10.12 49.93
N ALA A 568 2.72 -10.33 50.00
CA ALA A 568 1.98 -11.17 49.05
C ALA A 568 1.84 -10.49 47.67
N ILE A 569 1.82 -9.15 47.61
CA ILE A 569 1.82 -8.37 46.37
C ILE A 569 3.21 -8.39 45.72
N SER A 570 4.26 -8.10 46.49
CA SER A 570 5.65 -8.26 46.08
C SER A 570 6.55 -8.48 47.30
N LYS A 571 7.45 -9.46 47.23
CA LYS A 571 8.45 -9.70 48.27
C LYS A 571 9.44 -8.54 48.44
N ASP A 572 9.61 -7.72 47.40
CA ASP A 572 10.49 -6.53 47.39
C ASP A 572 9.68 -5.25 47.17
N TRP A 573 8.49 -5.18 47.80
CA TRP A 573 7.55 -4.08 47.63
C TRP A 573 8.12 -2.74 48.08
N LEU A 574 8.90 -2.71 49.16
CA LEU A 574 9.42 -1.46 49.73
C LEU A 574 10.39 -0.77 48.78
N ASN A 575 11.39 -1.51 48.28
CA ASN A 575 12.34 -1.02 47.28
C ASN A 575 11.62 -0.60 45.99
N ALA A 576 10.59 -1.37 45.58
CA ALA A 576 9.79 -1.00 44.42
C ALA A 576 9.03 0.32 44.61
N VAL A 577 8.40 0.52 45.77
CA VAL A 577 7.71 1.78 46.10
C VAL A 577 8.71 2.92 46.19
N GLU A 578 9.87 2.73 46.82
CA GLU A 578 10.93 3.74 46.89
C GLU A 578 11.38 4.22 45.51
N LYS A 579 11.53 3.30 44.55
CA LYS A 579 12.02 3.61 43.22
C LYS A 579 10.95 4.14 42.26
N LEU A 580 9.69 3.76 42.46
CA LEU A 580 8.57 4.11 41.56
C LEU A 580 7.68 5.23 42.07
N SER A 581 7.87 5.66 43.31
CA SER A 581 7.15 6.78 43.91
C SER A 581 7.57 8.09 43.27
N ASN A 582 6.59 8.93 42.92
CA ASN A 582 6.84 10.28 42.40
C ASN A 582 7.33 11.24 43.50
N ASN A 583 7.11 10.92 44.77
CA ASN A 583 7.58 11.71 45.91
C ASN A 583 7.88 10.79 47.10
N TRP A 584 9.05 10.15 47.04
CA TRP A 584 9.47 9.20 48.07
C TRP A 584 9.45 9.80 49.47
N ILE A 585 9.84 11.06 49.65
CA ILE A 585 9.87 11.72 50.97
C ILE A 585 8.48 11.70 51.62
N LYS A 586 7.44 12.12 50.88
CA LYS A 586 6.06 12.11 51.40
C LYS A 586 5.54 10.69 51.60
N THR A 587 5.82 9.81 50.64
CA THR A 587 5.38 8.42 50.69
C THR A 587 6.02 7.67 51.86
N GLN A 588 7.31 7.88 52.12
CA GLN A 588 8.03 7.33 53.27
C GLN A 588 7.45 7.82 54.60
N GLN A 589 7.14 9.11 54.73
CA GLN A 589 6.48 9.65 55.92
C GLN A 589 5.11 9.01 56.16
N TYR A 590 4.33 8.81 55.11
CA TYR A 590 3.06 8.10 55.20
C TYR A 590 3.24 6.65 55.65
N LEU A 591 4.19 5.91 55.06
CA LEU A 591 4.46 4.51 55.42
C LEU A 591 4.92 4.37 56.88
N LYS A 592 5.76 5.29 57.39
CA LYS A 592 6.13 5.36 58.82
C LYS A 592 4.92 5.62 59.69
N LYS A 593 4.07 6.59 59.33
CA LYS A 593 2.82 6.90 60.06
C LYS A 593 1.86 5.70 60.13
N GLN A 594 1.86 4.84 59.11
CA GLN A 594 1.06 3.60 59.09
C GLN A 594 1.77 2.40 59.77
N ASN A 595 2.94 2.59 60.39
CA ASN A 595 3.77 1.52 60.97
C ASN A 595 4.11 0.40 59.97
N LEU A 596 4.26 0.72 58.68
CA LEU A 596 4.60 -0.23 57.63
C LEU A 596 6.11 -0.39 57.43
N ILE A 597 6.89 0.59 57.89
CA ILE A 597 8.35 0.59 57.91
C ILE A 597 8.84 1.22 59.22
N GLU A 598 10.06 0.87 59.64
CA GLU A 598 10.70 1.42 60.84
C GLU A 598 11.05 2.91 60.67
N GLU A 599 11.19 3.62 61.80
CA GLU A 599 11.52 5.06 61.86
C GLU A 599 12.90 5.42 61.30
#